data_AF-H0QIZ9-F1
#
_entry.id   AF-H0QIZ9-F1
#
_cell.length_a   1.000
_cell.length_b   1.000
_cell.length_c   1.000
_cell.angle_alpha   90.00
_cell.angle_beta   90.00
_cell.angle_gamma   90.00
#
_symmetry.space_group_name_H-M   'P 1'
#
loop_
_entity.id
_entity.type
_entity.pdbx_description
1 polymer ?
#
loop_
_entity_poly.entity_id
_entity_poly.type
_entity_poly.pdbx_seq_one_letter_code
_entity_poly.pdbx_strand_id
1 'polypeptide(L)'
;MTDEILTDPAMSERAVTDDRAMTDEELRRHLEGRLGGAVDPAATLAAVPDAELARLADGLYRHLDTPSPAFGARFWYVQVSEELRRRRLRPSRPGAAPADPVASEAAAG
;
A
#
# COMPACT_ATOMS: atom_id res chain seq x y z
N MET A 1 -23.96 -1.98 41.42
CA MET A 1 -22.54 -2.05 41.07
C MET A 1 -22.49 -2.06 39.55
N THR A 2 -22.44 -0.86 38.98
CA THR A 2 -22.33 -0.60 37.55
C THR A 2 -20.88 -0.78 37.15
N ASP A 3 -20.58 -1.83 36.39
CA ASP A 3 -19.32 -1.91 35.67
C ASP A 3 -19.60 -1.57 34.21
N GLU A 4 -19.10 -0.39 33.84
CA GLU A 4 -18.89 0.07 32.48
C GLU A 4 -18.19 -1.00 31.65
N ILE A 5 -18.84 -1.44 30.58
CA ILE A 5 -18.12 -1.71 29.34
C ILE A 5 -18.73 -0.76 28.31
N LEU A 6 -18.27 0.49 28.40
CA LEU A 6 -18.31 1.46 27.33
C LEU A 6 -17.46 0.90 26.19
N THR A 7 -18.05 0.04 25.35
CA THR A 7 -17.47 -0.24 24.04
C THR A 7 -17.59 1.05 23.24
N ASP A 8 -16.49 1.79 23.23
CA ASP A 8 -16.31 3.04 22.50
C ASP A 8 -16.63 2.84 21.00
N PRO A 9 -17.69 3.46 20.45
CA PRO A 9 -17.98 3.38 19.02
C PRO A 9 -16.98 4.17 18.16
N ALA A 10 -16.08 4.97 18.73
CA ALA A 10 -15.17 5.82 17.96
C ALA A 10 -13.94 5.08 17.38
N MET A 11 -13.71 3.81 17.74
CA MET A 11 -12.59 3.01 17.18
C MET A 11 -12.96 2.22 15.91
N SER A 12 -14.24 2.08 15.58
CA SER A 12 -14.68 1.36 14.37
C SER A 12 -14.86 2.25 13.13
N GLU A 13 -14.82 3.58 13.28
CA GLU A 13 -15.01 4.53 12.17
C GLU A 13 -13.70 5.04 11.52
N ARG A 14 -12.51 4.64 12.00
CA ARG A 14 -11.23 5.14 11.45
C ARG A 14 -10.58 4.26 10.38
N ALA A 15 -11.30 3.25 9.88
CA ALA A 15 -10.93 2.51 8.68
C ALA A 15 -12.09 2.40 7.70
N VAL A 16 -12.95 3.43 7.63
CA VAL A 16 -13.48 3.84 6.33
C VAL A 16 -12.24 4.28 5.54
N THR A 17 -11.59 3.34 4.87
CA THR A 17 -10.73 3.66 3.74
C THR A 17 -11.61 4.52 2.86
N ASP A 18 -11.34 5.81 2.87
CA ASP A 18 -12.06 6.78 2.08
C ASP A 18 -11.93 6.34 0.62
N ASP A 19 -12.95 5.64 0.13
CA ASP A 19 -13.02 5.07 -1.22
C ASP A 19 -13.19 6.18 -2.26
N ARG A 20 -13.16 7.46 -1.83
CA ARG A 20 -13.16 8.56 -2.77
C ARG A 20 -11.89 8.54 -3.61
N ALA A 21 -12.11 8.69 -4.92
CA ALA A 21 -11.04 8.89 -5.87
C ALA A 21 -10.18 10.09 -5.45
N MET A 22 -8.85 9.93 -5.52
CA MET A 22 -7.92 11.03 -5.26
C MET A 22 -8.19 12.17 -6.24
N THR A 23 -8.40 13.37 -5.71
CA THR A 23 -8.64 14.56 -6.54
C THR A 23 -7.34 15.00 -7.23
N ASP A 24 -7.47 15.78 -8.30
CA ASP A 24 -6.32 16.32 -9.04
C ASP A 24 -5.40 17.19 -8.16
N GLU A 25 -6.00 18.00 -7.28
CA GLU A 25 -5.29 18.85 -6.32
C GLU A 25 -4.53 18.01 -5.27
N GLU A 26 -5.16 16.98 -4.72
CA GLU A 26 -4.49 16.07 -3.79
C GLU A 26 -3.32 15.35 -4.46
N LEU A 27 -3.52 14.90 -5.70
CA LEU A 27 -2.46 14.28 -6.49
C LEU A 27 -1.26 15.24 -6.68
N ARG A 28 -1.52 16.50 -7.05
CA ARG A 28 -0.44 17.50 -7.21
C ARG A 28 0.32 17.72 -5.91
N ARG A 29 -0.38 17.84 -4.78
CA ARG A 29 0.28 17.95 -3.46
C ARG A 29 1.16 16.75 -3.13
N HIS A 30 0.73 15.54 -3.50
CA HIS A 30 1.57 14.35 -3.36
C HIS A 30 2.82 14.41 -4.27
N LEU A 31 2.64 14.83 -5.52
CA LEU A 31 3.72 14.98 -6.50
C LEU A 31 4.74 16.05 -6.11
N GLU A 32 4.30 17.17 -5.54
CA GLU A 32 5.19 18.27 -5.14
C GLU A 32 5.84 18.03 -3.79
N GLY A 33 5.13 17.36 -2.86
CA GLY A 33 5.61 17.06 -1.53
C GLY A 33 6.30 15.69 -1.46
N ARG A 34 5.53 14.70 -0.98
CA ARG A 34 6.05 13.37 -0.61
C ARG A 34 6.83 12.71 -1.75
N LEU A 35 6.30 12.76 -2.96
CA LEU A 35 6.88 12.08 -4.12
C LEU A 35 7.99 12.95 -4.75
N GLY A 36 7.75 14.23 -4.98
CA GLY A 36 8.74 15.13 -5.59
C GLY A 36 10.03 15.29 -4.77
N GLY A 37 9.94 15.18 -3.45
CA GLY A 37 11.08 15.21 -2.53
C GLY A 37 11.66 13.83 -2.17
N ALA A 38 11.13 12.73 -2.72
CA ALA A 38 11.57 11.39 -2.34
C ALA A 38 12.99 11.09 -2.82
N VAL A 39 13.91 10.84 -1.89
CA VAL A 39 15.29 10.40 -2.19
C VAL A 39 15.32 8.95 -2.69
N ASP A 40 14.47 8.09 -2.11
CA ASP A 40 14.27 6.70 -2.55
C ASP A 40 12.79 6.46 -2.88
N PRO A 41 12.44 6.40 -4.18
CA PRO A 41 11.08 6.13 -4.63
C PRO A 41 10.52 4.78 -4.17
N ALA A 42 11.36 3.73 -4.12
CA ALA A 42 10.90 2.40 -3.76
C ALA A 42 10.57 2.32 -2.26
N ALA A 43 11.46 2.85 -1.41
CA ALA A 43 11.21 2.92 0.04
C ALA A 43 10.02 3.81 0.37
N THR A 44 9.87 4.94 -0.33
CA THR A 44 8.74 5.86 -0.15
C THR A 44 7.42 5.16 -0.43
N LEU A 45 7.32 4.43 -1.56
CA LEU A 45 6.10 3.71 -1.91
C LEU A 45 5.85 2.48 -1.04
N ALA A 46 6.91 1.79 -0.59
CA ALA A 46 6.80 0.66 0.34
C ALA A 46 6.12 1.05 1.68
N ALA A 47 6.28 2.29 2.11
CA ALA A 47 5.64 2.82 3.32
C ALA A 47 4.17 3.23 3.12
N VAL A 48 3.69 3.35 1.87
CA VAL A 48 2.32 3.74 1.56
C VAL A 48 1.38 2.53 1.66
N PRO A 49 0.20 2.63 2.30
CA PRO A 49 -0.79 1.55 2.33
C PRO A 49 -1.32 1.15 0.95
N ASP A 50 -1.73 -0.11 0.77
CA ASP A 50 -2.23 -0.64 -0.51
C ASP A 50 -3.39 0.18 -1.10
N ALA A 51 -4.35 0.59 -0.26
CA ALA A 51 -5.49 1.39 -0.69
C ALA A 51 -5.08 2.81 -1.13
N GLU A 52 -4.05 3.40 -0.53
CA GLU A 52 -3.53 4.70 -0.97
C GLU A 52 -2.69 4.56 -2.24
N LEU A 53 -1.93 3.47 -2.40
CA LEU A 53 -1.23 3.17 -3.66
C LEU A 53 -2.20 2.95 -4.83
N ALA A 54 -3.30 2.24 -4.62
CA ALA A 54 -4.32 2.06 -5.65
C ALA A 54 -4.93 3.40 -6.08
N ARG A 55 -5.30 4.24 -5.11
CA ARG A 55 -5.82 5.60 -5.38
C ARG A 55 -4.79 6.50 -6.09
N LEU A 56 -3.51 6.40 -5.73
CA LEU A 56 -2.42 7.09 -6.42
C LEU A 56 -2.29 6.62 -7.87
N ALA A 57 -2.36 5.31 -8.12
CA ALA A 57 -2.29 4.76 -9.48
C ALA A 57 -3.44 5.29 -10.36
N ASP A 58 -4.67 5.26 -9.83
CA ASP A 58 -5.86 5.73 -10.55
C ASP A 58 -5.84 7.25 -10.77
N GLY A 59 -5.38 8.01 -9.77
CA GLY A 59 -5.18 9.46 -9.88
C GLY A 59 -4.14 9.80 -10.95
N LEU A 60 -2.98 9.14 -10.92
CA LEU A 60 -1.92 9.32 -11.89
C LEU A 60 -2.35 8.93 -13.31
N TYR A 61 -3.08 7.84 -13.47
CA TYR A 61 -3.60 7.42 -14.78
C TYR A 61 -4.53 8.48 -15.39
N ARG A 62 -5.52 8.96 -14.61
CA ARG A 62 -6.41 10.05 -15.05
C ARG A 62 -5.66 11.34 -15.34
N HIS A 63 -4.64 11.66 -14.55
CA HIS A 63 -3.85 12.87 -14.75
C HIS A 63 -2.96 12.80 -16.00
N LEU A 64 -2.46 11.62 -16.34
CA LEU A 64 -1.69 11.38 -17.57
C LEU A 64 -2.54 11.50 -18.85
N ASP A 65 -3.85 11.30 -18.74
CA ASP A 65 -4.80 11.48 -19.84
C ASP A 65 -5.15 12.97 -20.11
N THR A 66 -4.68 13.88 -19.24
CA THR A 66 -4.87 15.33 -19.45
C THR A 66 -3.86 15.89 -20.47
N PRO A 67 -4.16 17.01 -21.16
CA PRO A 67 -3.25 17.60 -22.14
C PRO A 67 -1.97 18.20 -21.53
N SER A 68 -1.89 18.35 -20.21
CA SER A 68 -0.72 18.91 -19.51
C SER A 68 -0.47 18.15 -18.20
N PRO A 69 0.09 16.93 -18.28
CA PRO A 69 0.39 16.16 -17.09
C PRO A 69 1.52 16.81 -16.28
N ALA A 70 1.41 16.76 -14.96
CA ALA A 70 2.42 17.27 -14.04
C ALA A 70 3.77 16.58 -14.23
N PHE A 71 4.83 17.33 -13.97
CA PHE A 71 6.19 16.81 -14.01
C PHE A 71 6.34 15.59 -13.09
N GLY A 72 6.98 14.54 -13.59
CA GLY A 72 7.19 13.30 -12.83
C GLY A 72 5.96 12.38 -12.72
N ALA A 73 4.75 12.79 -13.15
CA ALA A 73 3.55 11.95 -13.05
C ALA A 73 3.73 10.59 -13.74
N ARG A 74 4.34 10.57 -14.94
CA ARG A 74 4.61 9.32 -15.67
C ARG A 74 5.59 8.41 -14.92
N PHE A 75 6.64 8.99 -14.35
CA PHE A 75 7.62 8.26 -13.55
C PHE A 75 6.94 7.62 -12.34
N TRP A 76 6.19 8.40 -11.58
CA TRP A 76 5.50 7.93 -10.39
C TRP A 76 4.42 6.89 -10.70
N TYR A 77 3.72 7.00 -11.83
CA TYR A 77 2.77 5.99 -12.26
C TYR A 77 3.43 4.62 -12.45
N VAL A 78 4.60 4.58 -13.11
CA VAL A 78 5.36 3.34 -13.28
C VAL A 78 5.81 2.79 -11.93
N GLN A 79 6.36 3.63 -11.06
CA GLN A 79 6.85 3.20 -9.75
C GLN A 79 5.72 2.64 -8.86
N VAL A 80 4.56 3.30 -8.83
CA VAL A 80 3.38 2.84 -8.08
C VAL A 80 2.84 1.52 -8.66
N SER A 81 2.77 1.41 -9.98
CA SER A 81 2.30 0.19 -10.65
C SER A 81 3.22 -1.00 -10.37
N GLU A 82 4.53 -0.77 -10.39
CA GLU A 82 5.54 -1.78 -10.05
C GLU A 82 5.44 -2.19 -8.58
N GLU A 83 5.24 -1.26 -7.66
CA GLU A 83 5.06 -1.58 -6.23
C GLU A 83 3.78 -2.39 -5.99
N LEU A 84 2.65 -1.99 -6.59
CA LEU A 84 1.39 -2.76 -6.53
C LEU A 84 1.58 -4.18 -7.08
N ARG A 85 2.31 -4.32 -8.19
CA ARG A 85 2.64 -5.64 -8.76
C ARG A 85 3.51 -6.45 -7.81
N ARG A 86 4.55 -5.86 -7.22
CA ARG A 86 5.43 -6.53 -6.25
C ARG A 86 4.65 -7.04 -5.04
N ARG A 87 3.68 -6.26 -4.54
CA ARG A 87 2.83 -6.67 -3.42
C ARG A 87 1.91 -7.84 -3.77
N ARG A 88 1.32 -7.83 -4.97
CA ARG A 88 0.51 -8.96 -5.47
C ARG A 88 1.32 -10.25 -5.62
N LEU A 89 2.59 -10.12 -6.01
CA LEU A 89 3.50 -11.26 -6.19
C LEU A 89 4.16 -11.72 -4.89
N ARG A 90 4.16 -10.89 -3.84
CA ARG A 90 4.56 -11.33 -2.50
C ARG A 90 3.43 -12.20 -1.95
N PRO A 91 3.64 -13.50 -1.71
CA PRO A 91 2.67 -14.26 -0.95
C PRO A 91 2.55 -13.56 0.42
N SER A 92 1.35 -13.04 0.73
CA SER A 92 1.01 -12.75 2.13
C SER A 92 1.25 -14.04 2.86
N ARG A 93 2.34 -14.18 3.62
CA ARG A 93 2.69 -15.43 4.30
C ARG A 93 1.54 -15.74 5.26
N PRO A 94 0.61 -16.65 4.92
CA PRO A 94 -0.46 -17.00 5.82
C PRO A 94 0.13 -18.09 6.69
N GLY A 95 0.68 -17.73 7.85
CA GLY A 95 1.21 -18.69 8.81
C GLY A 95 2.28 -19.62 8.25
N ALA A 96 3.55 -19.32 8.50
CA ALA A 96 4.43 -20.47 8.72
C ALA A 96 4.06 -21.09 10.05
N ALA A 97 3.13 -22.04 9.99
CA ALA A 97 3.04 -23.12 10.93
C ALA A 97 4.35 -23.95 10.86
N PRO A 98 4.70 -24.64 11.95
CA PRO A 98 6.07 -24.95 12.32
C PRO A 98 6.72 -25.93 11.37
N ALA A 99 8.06 -25.84 11.29
CA ALA A 99 8.87 -26.89 10.74
C ALA A 99 8.45 -28.23 11.35
N ASP A 100 7.98 -29.17 10.54
CA ASP A 100 8.00 -30.57 10.93
C ASP A 100 9.47 -30.99 11.00
N PRO A 101 10.02 -31.36 12.18
CA PRO A 101 11.24 -32.13 12.21
C PRO A 101 10.86 -33.55 11.81
N VAL A 102 10.99 -33.90 10.53
CA VAL A 102 11.09 -35.33 10.18
C VAL A 102 12.47 -35.81 10.64
N ALA A 103 12.53 -36.13 11.93
CA ALA A 103 13.39 -37.16 12.43
C ALA A 103 12.84 -38.49 11.89
N SER A 104 13.59 -39.13 11.00
CA SER A 104 13.61 -40.59 10.83
C SER A 104 14.84 -40.91 9.99
N GLU A 105 16.01 -40.97 10.62
CA GLU A 105 16.60 -42.17 11.23
C GLU A 105 17.42 -42.96 10.21
N ALA A 106 18.71 -43.07 10.54
CA ALA A 106 19.68 -43.88 9.84
C ALA A 106 19.28 -45.36 9.93
N ALA A 107 19.09 -46.00 8.78
CA ALA A 107 19.15 -47.46 8.69
C ALA A 107 20.40 -47.83 7.90
N ALA A 108 21.37 -48.36 8.64
CA ALA A 108 22.51 -49.08 8.10
C ALA A 108 22.06 -50.24 7.21
N GLY A 109 22.81 -50.46 6.14
CA GLY A 109 22.80 -51.66 5.30
C GLY A 109 24.15 -51.76 4.60
#